data_AF-A0A656G9E7-F1
#
_entry.id   AF-A0A656G9E7-F1
#
_cell.length_a   1.000
_cell.length_b   1.000
_cell.length_c   1.000
_cell.angle_alpha   90.00
_cell.angle_beta   90.00
_cell.angle_gamma   90.00
#
_symmetry.space_group_name_H-M   'P 1'
#
loop_
_entity.id
_entity.type
_entity.pdbx_description
1 polymer ?
#
loop_
_entity_poly.entity_id
_entity_poly.type
_entity_poly.pdbx_seq_one_letter_code
_entity_poly.pdbx_strand_id
1 'polypeptide(L)'
;MRKLFAICLILLSVASLVSYAVWTGQRPAGHYLSDLRIRLAINEGEPSERGNLLGIEPELFPTDYQNTDRLHRKLAAYLQQARDYGLINHRTVVVLPEHIGTWLFASGEKDELYQAATVDEAMDWLSWSNPLQFITAMLSAEGRDRVDDAHLRLKARSMARDYQALFGGLAKEFGITLVAGSIVLPEPSVENGQLKVGKGALYNSSLTFGSDGQPLGQPQRQLY
;
A
#
# COMPACT_ATOMS: atom_id res chain seq x y z
N MET A 1 -16.35 19.34 -48.57
CA MET A 1 -16.41 20.10 -47.29
C MET A 1 -16.77 19.19 -46.11
N ARG A 2 -17.98 18.60 -46.04
CA ARG A 2 -18.42 17.75 -44.91
C ARG A 2 -17.54 16.52 -44.62
N LYS A 3 -17.04 15.83 -45.66
CA LYS A 3 -16.14 14.66 -45.52
C LYS A 3 -14.75 15.03 -44.99
N LEU A 4 -14.19 16.14 -45.47
CA LEU A 4 -12.90 16.66 -44.98
C LEU A 4 -13.02 17.09 -43.52
N PHE A 5 -14.10 17.77 -43.16
CA PHE A 5 -14.39 18.15 -41.78
C PHE A 5 -14.51 16.92 -40.86
N ALA A 6 -15.23 15.87 -41.30
CA ALA A 6 -15.34 14.62 -40.55
C ALA A 6 -13.99 13.91 -40.37
N ILE A 7 -13.15 13.87 -41.41
CA ILE A 7 -11.80 13.28 -41.33
C ILE A 7 -10.93 14.07 -40.35
N CYS A 8 -10.93 15.40 -40.41
CA CYS A 8 -10.21 16.24 -39.46
C CYS A 8 -10.69 16.03 -38.02
N LEU A 9 -12.00 15.91 -37.80
CA LEU A 9 -12.57 15.64 -36.47
C LEU A 9 -12.11 14.28 -35.93
N ILE A 10 -12.10 13.24 -36.77
CA ILE A 10 -11.63 11.89 -36.39
C ILE A 10 -10.15 11.93 -36.04
N LEU A 11 -9.32 12.54 -36.89
CA LEU A 11 -7.88 12.64 -36.64
C LEU A 11 -7.56 13.42 -35.37
N LEU A 12 -8.29 14.52 -35.12
CA LEU A 12 -8.18 15.28 -33.87
C LEU A 12 -8.53 14.41 -32.67
N SER A 13 -9.64 13.67 -32.75
CA SER A 13 -10.10 12.79 -31.67
C SER A 13 -9.10 11.67 -31.37
N VAL A 14 -8.53 11.05 -32.40
CA VAL A 14 -7.49 10.02 -32.26
C VAL A 14 -6.23 10.62 -31.65
N ALA A 15 -5.79 11.79 -32.12
CA ALA A 15 -4.63 12.47 -31.55
C ALA A 15 -4.84 12.79 -30.06
N SER A 16 -6.01 13.33 -29.69
CA SER A 16 -6.36 13.61 -28.29
C SER A 16 -6.36 12.33 -27.43
N LEU A 17 -6.91 11.22 -27.93
CA LEU A 17 -6.92 9.94 -27.21
C LEU A 17 -5.51 9.38 -27.01
N VAL A 18 -4.65 9.45 -28.03
CA VAL A 18 -3.25 9.01 -27.93
C VAL A 18 -2.48 9.89 -26.97
N SER A 19 -2.61 11.21 -27.04
CA SER A 19 -1.98 12.14 -26.10
C SER A 19 -2.42 11.87 -24.66
N TYR A 20 -3.70 11.60 -24.44
CA TYR A 20 -4.21 11.23 -23.12
C TYR A 20 -3.63 9.89 -22.63
N ALA A 21 -3.59 8.87 -23.49
CA ALA A 21 -2.98 7.58 -23.14
C ALA A 21 -1.49 7.73 -22.77
N VAL A 22 -0.73 8.52 -23.52
CA VAL A 22 0.67 8.84 -23.19
C VAL A 22 0.77 9.56 -21.84
N TRP A 23 -0.08 10.55 -21.58
CA TRP A 23 -0.11 11.28 -20.32
C TRP A 23 -0.43 10.38 -19.12
N THR A 24 -1.36 9.43 -19.25
CA THR A 24 -1.68 8.47 -18.17
C THR A 24 -0.49 7.57 -17.80
N GLY A 25 0.42 7.32 -18.75
CA GLY A 25 1.65 6.55 -18.52
C GLY A 25 2.79 7.34 -17.88
N GLN A 26 2.75 8.67 -17.94
CA GLN A 26 3.80 9.51 -17.34
C GLN A 26 3.62 9.58 -15.82
N ARG A 27 4.62 9.12 -15.07
CA ARG A 27 4.62 9.09 -13.60
C ARG A 27 5.95 9.66 -13.08
N PRO A 28 6.19 10.98 -13.22
CA PRO A 28 7.38 11.60 -12.65
C PRO A 28 7.38 11.42 -11.13
N ALA A 29 8.55 11.15 -10.56
CA ALA A 29 8.69 10.98 -9.12
C ALA A 29 8.99 12.33 -8.47
N GLY A 30 8.12 12.76 -7.55
CA GLY A 30 8.37 13.90 -6.69
C GLY A 30 9.57 13.71 -5.76
N HIS A 31 10.38 14.77 -5.63
CA HIS A 31 11.54 14.80 -4.75
C HIS A 31 11.16 15.16 -3.30
N TYR A 32 10.41 14.27 -2.64
CA TYR A 32 10.07 14.40 -1.22
C TYR A 32 11.06 13.65 -0.32
N LEU A 33 11.29 14.18 0.87
CA LEU A 33 12.06 13.53 1.93
C LEU A 33 11.11 13.15 3.06
N SER A 34 11.21 11.92 3.54
CA SER A 34 10.48 11.46 4.72
C SER A 34 11.13 12.03 5.97
N ASP A 35 10.33 12.57 6.90
CA ASP A 35 10.84 12.92 8.22
C ASP A 35 11.17 11.63 8.99
N LEU A 36 12.42 11.43 9.38
CA LEU A 36 12.88 10.25 10.10
C LEU A 36 13.09 10.51 11.60
N ARG A 37 12.63 11.65 12.11
CA ARG A 37 12.70 11.96 13.53
C ARG A 37 11.61 11.20 14.27
N ILE A 38 12.01 10.25 15.09
CA ILE A 38 11.12 9.38 15.83
C ILE A 38 11.30 9.64 17.33
N ARG A 39 10.19 9.61 18.08
CA ARG A 39 10.18 9.79 19.53
C ARG A 39 9.55 8.59 20.19
N LEU A 40 10.27 8.00 21.15
CA LEU A 40 9.72 6.99 22.04
C LEU A 40 8.67 7.66 22.94
N ALA A 41 7.43 7.18 22.89
CA ALA A 41 6.35 7.71 23.71
C ALA A 41 6.23 6.97 25.05
N ILE A 42 6.28 5.62 25.02
CA ILE A 42 6.03 4.75 26.17
C ILE A 42 7.01 3.57 26.10
N ASN A 43 7.61 3.22 27.23
CA ASN A 43 8.40 1.99 27.40
C ASN A 43 8.09 1.42 28.79
N GLU A 44 7.38 0.30 28.82
CA GLU A 44 6.89 -0.33 30.04
C GLU A 44 7.45 -1.75 30.14
N GLY A 45 7.96 -2.10 31.33
CA GLY A 45 8.55 -3.40 31.62
C GLY A 45 10.07 -3.39 31.73
N GLU A 46 10.63 -4.56 32.06
CA GLU A 46 12.06 -4.75 32.25
C GLU A 46 12.65 -5.57 31.09
N PRO A 47 13.79 -5.16 30.51
CA PRO A 47 14.50 -5.95 29.51
C PRO A 47 14.77 -7.37 30.03
N SER A 48 14.43 -8.38 29.24
CA SER A 48 14.74 -9.77 29.58
C SER A 48 14.93 -10.64 28.33
N GLU A 49 15.55 -11.80 28.54
CA GLU A 49 15.72 -12.82 27.50
C GLU A 49 14.40 -13.45 27.04
N ARG A 50 13.25 -13.17 27.67
CA ARG A 50 11.97 -13.81 27.33
C ARG A 50 11.28 -13.20 26.10
N GLY A 51 11.87 -12.17 25.51
CA GLY A 51 11.25 -11.39 24.44
C GLY A 51 10.35 -10.28 24.99
N ASN A 52 9.87 -9.45 24.08
CA ASN A 52 9.02 -8.29 24.39
C ASN A 52 8.05 -8.03 23.23
N LEU A 53 7.00 -7.27 23.54
CA LEU A 53 6.06 -6.75 22.56
C LEU A 53 6.39 -5.29 22.29
N LEU A 54 6.54 -4.91 21.03
CA LEU A 54 6.81 -3.54 20.61
C LEU A 54 5.70 -3.08 19.66
N GLY A 55 4.85 -2.17 20.13
CA GLY A 55 3.93 -1.44 19.26
C GLY A 55 4.66 -0.27 18.60
N ILE A 56 4.46 -0.10 17.29
CA ILE A 56 4.96 1.08 16.56
C ILE A 56 3.77 1.78 15.94
N GLU A 57 3.60 3.06 16.28
CA GLU A 57 2.63 3.95 15.65
C GLU A 57 3.39 4.98 14.82
N PRO A 58 3.62 4.72 13.52
CA PRO A 58 4.35 5.63 12.67
C PRO A 58 3.46 6.79 12.21
N GLU A 59 4.03 7.98 12.19
CA GLU A 59 3.43 9.13 11.51
C GLU A 59 3.78 9.03 10.02
N LEU A 60 2.79 8.69 9.20
CA LEU A 60 2.93 8.46 7.77
C LEU A 60 2.20 9.53 6.98
N PHE A 61 2.83 9.96 5.89
CA PHE A 61 2.29 10.95 4.96
C PHE A 61 1.98 10.30 3.60
N PRO A 62 1.07 10.87 2.79
CA PRO A 62 0.78 10.35 1.45
C PRO A 62 2.05 10.14 0.61
N THR A 63 3.01 11.05 0.72
CA THR A 63 4.30 10.98 0.02
C THR A 63 5.17 9.79 0.43
N ASP A 64 4.98 9.21 1.62
CA ASP A 64 5.70 8.00 2.04
C ASP A 64 5.23 6.78 1.23
N TYR A 65 3.96 6.76 0.80
CA TYR A 65 3.37 5.71 -0.02
C TYR A 65 3.67 5.83 -1.51
N GLN A 66 4.29 6.93 -1.96
CA GLN A 66 4.62 7.12 -3.37
C GLN A 66 5.50 6.01 -3.95
N ASN A 67 6.41 5.49 -3.12
CA ASN A 67 7.28 4.37 -3.44
C ASN A 67 7.43 3.50 -2.19
N THR A 68 7.23 2.20 -2.35
CA THR A 68 7.41 1.18 -1.30
C THR A 68 8.79 1.26 -0.64
N ASP A 69 9.86 1.62 -1.36
CA ASP A 69 11.20 1.82 -0.79
C ASP A 69 11.24 3.00 0.20
N ARG A 70 10.45 4.05 -0.04
CA ARG A 70 10.36 5.21 0.85
C ARG A 70 9.61 4.82 2.13
N LEU A 71 8.47 4.14 1.99
CA LEU A 71 7.75 3.59 3.13
C LEU A 71 8.63 2.62 3.94
N HIS A 72 9.38 1.75 3.26
CA HIS A 72 10.36 0.85 3.90
C HIS A 72 11.37 1.64 4.72
N ARG A 73 12.03 2.65 4.13
CA ARG A 73 13.01 3.49 4.84
C ARG A 73 12.40 4.18 6.07
N LYS A 74 11.17 4.69 5.96
CA LYS A 74 10.47 5.32 7.09
C LYS A 74 10.25 4.31 8.22
N LEU A 75 9.68 3.14 7.93
CA LEU A 75 9.40 2.10 8.93
C LEU A 75 10.69 1.48 9.50
N ALA A 76 11.70 1.28 8.66
CA ALA A 76 13.01 0.82 9.08
C ALA A 76 13.68 1.81 10.04
N ALA A 77 13.46 3.13 9.89
CA ALA A 77 13.96 4.11 10.85
C ALA A 77 13.33 3.94 12.24
N TYR A 78 12.02 3.64 12.34
CA TYR A 78 11.38 3.32 13.62
C TYR A 78 12.00 2.09 14.28
N LEU A 79 12.17 1.02 13.51
CA LEU A 79 12.77 -0.22 13.99
C LEU A 79 14.23 -0.04 14.37
N GLN A 80 15.00 0.72 13.60
CA GLN A 80 16.40 1.00 13.89
C GLN A 80 16.54 1.79 15.19
N GLN A 81 15.71 2.81 15.40
CA GLN A 81 15.75 3.55 16.65
C GLN A 81 15.37 2.67 17.85
N ALA A 82 14.37 1.80 17.71
CA ALA A 82 14.01 0.85 18.76
C ALA A 82 15.16 -0.13 19.05
N ARG A 83 15.89 -0.59 18.03
CA ARG A 83 17.10 -1.40 18.19
C ARG A 83 18.20 -0.63 18.92
N ASP A 84 18.41 0.65 18.58
CA ASP A 84 19.43 1.50 19.22
C ASP A 84 19.12 1.74 20.71
N TYR A 85 17.84 1.73 21.08
CA TYR A 85 17.40 1.74 22.48
C TYR A 85 17.44 0.36 23.18
N GLY A 86 17.88 -0.69 22.49
CA GLY A 86 17.92 -2.05 23.03
C GLY A 86 16.54 -2.71 23.16
N LEU A 87 15.51 -2.18 22.51
CA LEU A 87 14.13 -2.68 22.57
C LEU A 87 13.86 -3.84 21.60
N ILE A 88 14.82 -4.16 20.73
CA ILE A 88 14.69 -5.23 19.72
C ILE A 88 15.71 -6.33 19.99
N ASN A 89 15.22 -7.56 20.03
CA ASN A 89 16.00 -8.80 19.98
C ASN A 89 15.26 -9.84 19.11
N HIS A 90 15.86 -11.02 18.95
CA HIS A 90 15.34 -12.10 18.10
C HIS A 90 14.01 -12.71 18.57
N ARG A 91 13.55 -12.41 19.79
CA ARG A 91 12.27 -12.83 20.37
C ARG A 91 11.25 -11.68 20.44
N THR A 92 11.60 -10.50 19.92
CA THR A 92 10.68 -9.35 19.87
C THR A 92 9.57 -9.62 18.85
N VAL A 93 8.33 -9.39 19.28
CA VAL A 93 7.17 -9.30 18.39
C VAL A 93 6.85 -7.83 18.20
N VAL A 94 6.91 -7.36 16.95
CA VAL A 94 6.54 -6.00 16.59
C VAL A 94 5.12 -5.99 16.02
N VAL A 95 4.32 -5.02 16.41
CA VAL A 95 2.95 -4.83 15.91
C VAL A 95 2.84 -3.45 15.26
N LEU A 96 2.31 -3.42 14.03
CA LEU A 96 2.04 -2.19 13.28
C LEU A 96 0.53 -1.89 13.24
N PRO A 97 0.13 -0.63 12.99
CA PRO A 97 -1.27 -0.22 13.09
C PRO A 97 -2.13 -0.73 11.94
N GLU A 98 -3.45 -0.72 12.16
CA GLU A 98 -4.45 -1.02 11.15
C GLU A 98 -4.33 -0.11 9.92
N HIS A 99 -4.76 -0.63 8.77
CA HIS A 99 -4.81 0.03 7.45
C HIS A 99 -3.48 0.54 6.88
N ILE A 100 -2.36 0.36 7.57
CA ILE A 100 -1.03 0.74 7.08
C ILE A 100 -0.70 0.13 5.71
N GLY A 101 -1.18 -1.08 5.42
CA GLY A 101 -0.99 -1.73 4.13
C GLY A 101 -2.01 -1.30 3.07
N THR A 102 -3.16 -0.77 3.47
CA THR A 102 -4.26 -0.38 2.55
C THR A 102 -3.80 0.73 1.63
N TRP A 103 -3.10 1.73 2.16
CA TRP A 103 -2.55 2.88 1.42
C TRP A 103 -1.48 2.51 0.37
N LEU A 104 -1.01 1.26 0.30
CA LEU A 104 -0.20 0.78 -0.82
C LEU A 104 -0.93 0.89 -2.17
N PHE A 105 -2.26 1.08 -2.18
CA PHE A 105 -2.98 1.45 -3.39
C PHE A 105 -2.45 2.76 -3.99
N ALA A 106 -1.90 3.69 -3.21
CA ALA A 106 -1.37 4.96 -3.72
C ALA A 106 0.01 4.80 -4.40
N SER A 107 0.66 3.63 -4.27
CA SER A 107 2.03 3.43 -4.76
C SER A 107 2.17 3.60 -6.26
N GLY A 108 3.14 4.42 -6.67
CA GLY A 108 3.43 4.71 -8.08
C GLY A 108 2.37 5.55 -8.78
N GLU A 109 1.44 6.18 -8.08
CA GLU A 109 0.52 7.16 -8.68
C GLU A 109 1.18 8.50 -8.95
N LYS A 110 0.48 9.38 -9.68
CA LYS A 110 0.97 10.70 -10.07
C LYS A 110 1.11 11.64 -8.87
N ASP A 111 1.99 12.63 -9.00
CA ASP A 111 2.31 13.58 -7.92
C ASP A 111 1.08 14.32 -7.39
N GLU A 112 0.10 14.60 -8.25
CA GLU A 112 -1.14 15.28 -7.90
C GLU A 112 -1.96 14.50 -6.86
N LEU A 113 -1.89 13.16 -6.86
CA LEU A 113 -2.56 12.33 -5.84
C LEU A 113 -2.01 12.59 -4.44
N TYR A 114 -0.69 12.77 -4.29
CA TYR A 114 -0.07 12.98 -2.97
C TYR A 114 -0.15 14.42 -2.50
N GLN A 115 -0.44 15.36 -3.40
CA GLN A 115 -0.63 16.78 -3.11
C GLN A 115 -2.10 17.14 -2.87
N ALA A 116 -3.03 16.21 -3.14
CA ALA A 116 -4.45 16.40 -2.92
C ALA A 116 -4.74 16.81 -1.47
N ALA A 117 -5.64 17.78 -1.31
CA ALA A 117 -6.02 18.28 0.01
C ALA A 117 -7.00 17.34 0.73
N THR A 118 -7.68 16.49 -0.03
CA THR A 118 -8.73 15.57 0.46
C THR A 118 -8.59 14.19 -0.15
N VAL A 119 -9.17 13.18 0.51
CA VAL A 119 -9.22 11.80 0.00
C VAL A 119 -10.02 11.73 -1.30
N ASP A 120 -11.13 12.48 -1.40
CA ASP A 120 -11.96 12.52 -2.61
C ASP A 120 -11.18 13.03 -3.82
N GLU A 121 -10.42 14.12 -3.65
CA GLU A 121 -9.55 14.66 -4.70
C GLU A 121 -8.46 13.66 -5.10
N ALA A 122 -7.88 12.94 -4.13
CA ALA A 122 -6.92 11.88 -4.42
C ALA A 122 -7.55 10.73 -5.23
N MET A 123 -8.80 10.35 -4.93
CA MET A 123 -9.53 9.30 -5.65
C MET A 123 -9.92 9.72 -7.06
N ASP A 124 -10.24 11.00 -7.26
CA ASP A 124 -10.46 11.56 -8.59
C ASP A 124 -9.18 11.46 -9.42
N TRP A 125 -8.04 11.90 -8.89
CA TRP A 125 -6.74 11.78 -9.58
C TRP A 125 -6.41 10.33 -9.95
N LEU A 126 -6.69 9.38 -9.07
CA LEU A 126 -6.51 7.95 -9.32
C LEU A 126 -7.36 7.46 -10.50
N SER A 127 -8.60 7.93 -10.58
CA SER A 127 -9.55 7.56 -11.64
C SER A 127 -9.15 8.15 -12.99
N TRP A 128 -8.70 9.40 -13.01
CA TRP A 128 -8.18 10.08 -14.21
C TRP A 128 -6.85 9.48 -14.68
N SER A 129 -5.98 9.01 -13.78
CA SER A 129 -4.70 8.39 -14.14
C SER A 129 -4.83 6.94 -14.61
N ASN A 130 -5.91 6.23 -14.23
CA ASN A 130 -6.13 4.82 -14.56
C ASN A 130 -7.53 4.54 -15.19
N PRO A 131 -7.92 5.22 -16.29
CA PRO A 131 -9.30 5.24 -16.77
C PRO A 131 -9.82 3.89 -17.29
N LEU A 132 -9.02 3.15 -18.07
CA LEU A 132 -9.42 1.82 -18.60
C LEU A 132 -9.62 0.81 -17.48
N GLN A 133 -8.70 0.86 -16.53
CA GLN A 133 -8.61 0.01 -15.36
C GLN A 133 -9.79 0.27 -14.40
N PHE A 134 -10.11 1.55 -14.16
CA PHE A 134 -11.29 1.97 -13.40
C PHE A 134 -12.60 1.48 -14.02
N ILE A 135 -12.76 1.61 -15.35
CA ILE A 135 -13.95 1.11 -16.06
C ILE A 135 -14.09 -0.41 -15.88
N THR A 136 -13.01 -1.18 -16.03
CA THR A 136 -13.06 -2.64 -15.83
C THR A 136 -13.43 -3.02 -14.40
N ALA A 137 -12.91 -2.30 -13.42
CA ALA A 137 -13.17 -2.58 -12.00
C ALA A 137 -14.62 -2.23 -11.62
N MET A 138 -15.17 -1.13 -12.13
CA MET A 138 -16.57 -0.73 -11.97
C MET A 138 -17.56 -1.76 -12.52
N LEU A 139 -17.20 -2.53 -13.56
CA LEU A 139 -18.03 -3.61 -14.10
C LEU A 139 -18.04 -4.85 -13.21
N SER A 140 -17.00 -5.04 -12.39
CA SER A 140 -16.85 -6.19 -11.47
C SER A 140 -17.20 -5.90 -10.01
N ALA A 141 -17.40 -4.63 -9.66
CA ALA A 141 -17.66 -4.20 -8.29
C ALA A 141 -19.11 -4.51 -7.86
N GLU A 142 -19.25 -5.10 -6.68
CA GLU A 142 -20.53 -5.51 -6.06
C GLU A 142 -20.69 -4.79 -4.71
N GLY A 143 -21.78 -4.05 -4.47
CA GLY A 143 -22.05 -3.41 -3.18
C GLY A 143 -22.45 -1.92 -3.24
N ARG A 144 -22.56 -1.30 -2.05
CA ARG A 144 -23.04 0.09 -1.85
C ARG A 144 -22.02 1.17 -2.24
N ASP A 145 -20.71 0.93 -2.04
CA ASP A 145 -19.61 1.81 -2.47
C ASP A 145 -18.80 1.17 -3.61
N ARG A 146 -19.43 1.07 -4.79
CA ARG A 146 -18.87 0.43 -5.99
C ARG A 146 -17.54 1.03 -6.46
N VAL A 147 -17.30 2.30 -6.18
CA VAL A 147 -16.14 3.06 -6.66
C VAL A 147 -14.89 2.70 -5.84
N ASP A 148 -15.01 2.71 -4.52
CA ASP A 148 -13.89 2.38 -3.62
C ASP A 148 -13.52 0.89 -3.71
N ASP A 149 -14.52 0.01 -3.82
CA ASP A 149 -14.30 -1.42 -4.10
C ASP A 149 -13.57 -1.63 -5.43
N ALA A 150 -13.92 -0.88 -6.46
CA ALA A 150 -13.25 -0.92 -7.75
C ALA A 150 -11.78 -0.48 -7.67
N HIS A 151 -11.48 0.60 -6.93
CA HIS A 151 -10.10 1.07 -6.75
C HIS A 151 -9.23 0.05 -6.01
N LEU A 152 -9.74 -0.56 -4.94
CA LEU A 152 -9.02 -1.59 -4.18
C LEU A 152 -8.78 -2.85 -5.02
N ARG A 153 -9.80 -3.33 -5.73
CA ARG A 153 -9.69 -4.49 -6.63
C ARG A 153 -8.70 -4.26 -7.76
N LEU A 154 -8.62 -3.04 -8.25
CA LEU A 154 -7.72 -2.69 -9.35
C LEU A 154 -6.26 -2.96 -9.00
N LYS A 155 -5.83 -2.55 -7.81
CA LYS A 155 -4.43 -2.65 -7.36
C LYS A 155 -4.19 -3.80 -6.40
N ALA A 156 -5.20 -4.60 -6.08
CA ALA A 156 -5.11 -5.67 -5.09
C ALA A 156 -3.90 -6.61 -5.29
N ARG A 157 -3.59 -7.00 -6.54
CA ARG A 157 -2.44 -7.88 -6.83
C ARG A 157 -1.09 -7.22 -6.53
N SER A 158 -0.90 -5.96 -6.94
CA SER A 158 0.33 -5.23 -6.62
C SER A 158 0.40 -4.95 -5.13
N MET A 159 -0.71 -4.54 -4.52
CA MET A 159 -0.84 -4.32 -3.08
C MET A 159 -0.43 -5.56 -2.28
N ALA A 160 -0.95 -6.74 -2.60
CA ALA A 160 -0.60 -7.99 -1.91
C ALA A 160 0.90 -8.32 -2.03
N ARG A 161 1.48 -8.16 -3.23
CA ARG A 161 2.91 -8.37 -3.45
C ARG A 161 3.76 -7.38 -2.67
N ASP A 162 3.42 -6.09 -2.77
CA ASP A 162 4.20 -5.01 -2.18
C ASP A 162 4.09 -5.03 -0.65
N TYR A 163 2.91 -5.39 -0.12
CA TYR A 163 2.66 -5.64 1.30
C TYR A 163 3.56 -6.76 1.84
N GLN A 164 3.57 -7.91 1.17
CA GLN A 164 4.40 -9.03 1.59
C GLN A 164 5.90 -8.70 1.47
N ALA A 165 6.32 -8.04 0.40
CA ALA A 165 7.72 -7.66 0.21
C ALA A 165 8.19 -6.66 1.27
N LEU A 166 7.38 -5.65 1.57
CA LEU A 166 7.67 -4.62 2.58
C LEU A 166 7.77 -5.23 3.98
N PHE A 167 6.71 -5.87 4.45
CA PHE A 167 6.64 -6.32 5.84
C PHE A 167 7.47 -7.58 6.08
N GLY A 168 7.50 -8.52 5.13
CA GLY A 168 8.42 -9.65 5.18
C GLY A 168 9.89 -9.20 5.11
N GLY A 169 10.18 -8.17 4.31
CA GLY A 169 11.49 -7.54 4.23
C GLY A 169 11.94 -6.94 5.57
N LEU A 170 11.10 -6.13 6.20
CA LEU A 170 11.36 -5.54 7.52
C LEU A 170 11.54 -6.62 8.61
N ALA A 171 10.69 -7.65 8.62
CA ALA A 171 10.80 -8.74 9.59
C ALA A 171 12.16 -9.46 9.49
N LYS A 172 12.59 -9.74 8.25
CA LYS A 172 13.88 -10.36 7.95
C LYS A 172 15.07 -9.46 8.26
N GLU A 173 15.01 -8.20 7.85
CA GLU A 173 16.07 -7.20 8.08
C GLU A 173 16.30 -6.98 9.57
N PHE A 174 15.22 -6.97 10.36
CA PHE A 174 15.31 -6.73 11.79
C PHE A 174 15.47 -8.00 12.63
N GLY A 175 15.28 -9.19 12.04
CA GLY A 175 15.39 -10.47 12.72
C GLY A 175 14.29 -10.69 13.76
N ILE A 176 13.09 -10.21 13.48
CA ILE A 176 11.95 -10.14 14.42
C ILE A 176 10.74 -10.89 13.89
N THR A 177 9.79 -11.20 14.78
CA THR A 177 8.43 -11.52 14.33
C THR A 177 7.66 -10.22 14.16
N LEU A 178 7.02 -10.03 13.01
CA LEU A 178 6.29 -8.82 12.68
C LEU A 178 4.82 -9.16 12.43
N VAL A 179 3.94 -8.75 13.34
CA VAL A 179 2.50 -8.67 13.08
C VAL A 179 2.30 -7.44 12.21
N ALA A 180 2.22 -7.65 10.89
CA ALA A 180 2.01 -6.55 9.99
C ALA A 180 0.61 -5.98 10.23
N GLY A 181 0.54 -4.65 10.17
CA GLY A 181 -0.73 -3.94 10.21
C GLY A 181 -1.61 -4.33 9.03
N SER A 182 -2.84 -3.87 8.98
CA SER A 182 -3.80 -4.48 8.05
C SER A 182 -3.80 -3.89 6.63
N ILE A 183 -4.34 -4.68 5.71
CA ILE A 183 -4.56 -4.34 4.31
C ILE A 183 -5.94 -4.83 3.86
N VAL A 184 -6.65 -4.03 3.07
CA VAL A 184 -7.91 -4.46 2.44
C VAL A 184 -7.63 -5.18 1.12
N LEU A 185 -8.02 -6.45 1.02
CA LEU A 185 -7.86 -7.28 -0.18
C LEU A 185 -9.12 -8.13 -0.43
N PRO A 186 -9.46 -8.44 -1.70
CA PRO A 186 -10.54 -9.37 -2.00
C PRO A 186 -10.11 -10.81 -1.72
N GLU A 187 -10.86 -11.47 -0.84
CA GLU A 187 -10.71 -12.89 -0.46
C GLU A 187 -9.23 -13.34 -0.38
N PRO A 188 -8.42 -12.76 0.53
CA PRO A 188 -6.99 -13.02 0.55
C PRO A 188 -6.68 -14.40 1.15
N SER A 189 -5.65 -15.05 0.62
CA SER A 189 -5.13 -16.35 1.07
C SER A 189 -3.62 -16.39 0.99
N VAL A 190 -2.97 -17.25 1.77
CA VAL A 190 -1.54 -17.55 1.60
C VAL A 190 -1.40 -18.94 0.99
N GLU A 191 -0.75 -19.01 -0.16
CA GLU A 191 -0.48 -20.24 -0.92
C GLU A 191 1.01 -20.32 -1.24
N ASN A 192 1.66 -21.41 -0.80
CA ASN A 192 3.11 -21.64 -0.99
C ASN A 192 3.96 -20.43 -0.52
N GLY A 193 3.62 -19.86 0.64
CA GLY A 193 4.32 -18.70 1.22
C GLY A 193 4.06 -17.37 0.50
N GLN A 194 3.11 -17.31 -0.44
CA GLN A 194 2.75 -16.08 -1.16
C GLN A 194 1.32 -15.65 -0.84
N LEU A 195 1.14 -14.37 -0.53
CA LEU A 195 -0.15 -13.72 -0.38
C LEU A 195 -0.82 -13.59 -1.77
N LYS A 196 -1.95 -14.27 -1.92
CA LYS A 196 -2.80 -14.28 -3.10
C LYS A 196 -4.08 -13.51 -2.84
N VAL A 197 -4.68 -13.09 -3.95
CA VAL A 197 -5.89 -12.30 -3.99
C VAL A 197 -6.95 -13.10 -4.74
N GLY A 198 -8.12 -13.28 -4.12
CA GLY A 198 -9.26 -13.98 -4.69
C GLY A 198 -10.21 -13.06 -5.46
N LYS A 199 -11.47 -13.48 -5.58
CA LYS A 199 -12.52 -12.73 -6.30
C LYS A 199 -13.73 -12.35 -5.44
N GLY A 200 -13.86 -12.91 -4.24
CA GLY A 200 -14.98 -12.66 -3.35
C GLY A 200 -14.98 -11.28 -2.67
N ALA A 201 -15.60 -11.23 -1.48
CA ALA A 201 -15.73 -10.02 -0.68
C ALA A 201 -14.37 -9.42 -0.28
N LEU A 202 -14.36 -8.11 -0.04
CA LEU A 202 -13.22 -7.44 0.56
C LEU A 202 -13.10 -7.79 2.05
N TYR A 203 -11.88 -8.03 2.48
CA TYR A 203 -11.55 -8.26 3.88
C TYR A 203 -10.43 -7.34 4.29
N ASN A 204 -10.61 -6.69 5.43
CA ASN A 204 -9.54 -6.07 6.17
C ASN A 204 -8.71 -7.18 6.82
N SER A 205 -7.47 -7.34 6.38
CA SER A 205 -6.68 -8.52 6.71
C SER A 205 -5.29 -8.16 7.23
N SER A 206 -4.83 -8.85 8.27
CA SER A 206 -3.47 -8.75 8.80
C SER A 206 -2.73 -10.07 8.61
N LEU A 207 -1.41 -9.99 8.42
CA LEU A 207 -0.55 -11.15 8.23
C LEU A 207 0.68 -11.03 9.12
N THR A 208 1.06 -12.11 9.79
CA THR A 208 2.27 -12.14 10.60
C THR A 208 3.42 -12.74 9.81
N PHE A 209 4.58 -12.08 9.84
CA PHE A 209 5.81 -12.52 9.20
C PHE A 209 6.82 -12.97 10.27
N GLY A 210 7.51 -14.07 9.99
CA GLY A 210 8.63 -14.55 10.80
C GLY A 210 9.91 -13.75 10.55
N SER A 211 10.93 -14.03 11.37
CA SER A 211 12.26 -13.42 11.23
C SER A 211 13.01 -13.84 9.97
N ASP A 212 12.49 -14.82 9.22
CA ASP A 212 12.95 -15.22 7.89
C ASP A 212 12.25 -14.44 6.76
N GLY A 213 11.27 -13.60 7.10
CA GLY A 213 10.44 -12.82 6.19
C GLY A 213 9.29 -13.59 5.57
N GLN A 214 9.03 -14.84 5.99
CA GLN A 214 7.95 -15.66 5.46
C GLN A 214 6.66 -15.45 6.25
N PRO A 215 5.48 -15.54 5.59
CA PRO A 215 4.20 -15.61 6.29
C PRO A 215 4.15 -16.80 7.26
N LEU A 216 3.72 -16.56 8.50
CA LEU A 216 3.58 -17.60 9.52
C LEU A 216 2.25 -18.38 9.44
N GLY A 217 1.31 -17.94 8.61
CA GLY A 217 0.00 -18.57 8.50
C GLY A 217 -0.92 -17.91 7.49
N GLN A 218 -2.22 -18.22 7.60
CA GLN A 218 -3.26 -17.55 6.80
C GLN A 218 -3.53 -16.13 7.32
N PRO A 219 -3.97 -15.21 6.44
CA PRO A 219 -4.36 -13.87 6.86
C PRO A 219 -5.49 -13.91 7.90
N GLN A 220 -5.38 -13.11 8.95
CA GLN A 220 -6.47 -12.87 9.89
C GLN A 220 -7.44 -11.90 9.25
N ARG A 221 -8.68 -12.33 9.03
CA ARG A 221 -9.68 -11.60 8.22
C ARG A 221 -10.76 -11.00 9.11
N GLN A 222 -11.03 -9.72 8.89
CA GLN A 222 -12.22 -9.02 9.35
C GLN A 222 -13.02 -8.58 8.11
N LEU A 223 -14.33 -8.79 8.12
CA LEU A 223 -15.18 -8.34 7.02
C LEU A 223 -15.07 -6.82 6.92
N TYR A 224 -14.77 -6.31 5.71
CA TYR A 224 -14.67 -4.88 5.43
C TYR A 224 -16.04 -4.33 5.02
#